data_AF-A0A1M6ZH59-F1
#
_entry.id   AF-A0A1M6ZH59-F1
#
_cell.length_a   1.000
_cell.length_b   1.000
_cell.length_c   1.000
_cell.angle_alpha   90.00
_cell.angle_beta   90.00
_cell.angle_gamma   90.00
#
_symmetry.space_group_name_H-M   'P 1'
#
loop_
_entity.id
_entity.type
_entity.pdbx_description
1 polymer ?
#
loop_
_entity_poly.entity_id
_entity_poly.type
_entity_poly.pdbx_seq_one_letter_code
_entity_poly.pdbx_strand_id
1 'polypeptide(L)' 'MIMEFKDLRDVKALMVTLSQKVEKSNKYYNDFIWFSSINYTTNSEYHGEIKLFIESMINQDDIPTMKQEVFDLHKWLNR' A
#
# COMPACT_ATOMS: atom_id res chain seq x y z
N MET A 1 -8.52 0.06 14.70
CA MET A 1 -8.98 1.36 14.18
C MET A 1 -9.18 1.17 12.68
N ILE A 2 -10.37 1.44 12.15
CA ILE A 2 -10.60 1.37 10.69
C ILE A 2 -10.00 2.64 10.09
N MET A 3 -9.14 2.49 9.08
CA MET A 3 -8.55 3.63 8.39
C MET A 3 -9.51 4.13 7.30
N GLU A 4 -9.87 5.41 7.31
CA GLU A 4 -10.69 6.02 6.27
C GLU A 4 -9.80 6.76 5.27
N PHE A 5 -9.76 6.29 4.03
CA PHE A 5 -9.07 6.94 2.92
C PHE A 5 -10.05 7.83 2.15
N LYS A 6 -9.66 9.08 1.92
CA LYS A 6 -10.43 10.07 1.14
C LYS A 6 -9.87 10.19 -0.27
N ASP A 7 -8.55 10.15 -0.41
CA ASP A 7 -7.86 10.24 -1.68
C ASP A 7 -6.46 9.60 -1.65
N LEU A 8 -5.76 9.65 -2.78
CA LEU A 8 -4.44 9.05 -2.95
C LEU A 8 -3.35 9.65 -2.05
N ARG A 9 -3.54 10.84 -1.49
CA ARG A 9 -2.58 11.42 -0.53
C ARG A 9 -2.59 10.62 0.77
N ASP A 10 -3.76 10.14 1.20
CA ASP A 10 -3.88 9.27 2.38
C ASP A 10 -3.18 7.94 2.13
N VAL A 11 -3.33 7.40 0.91
CA VAL A 11 -2.65 6.17 0.50
C VAL A 11 -1.13 6.34 0.51
N LYS A 12 -0.62 7.46 -0.03
CA LYS A 12 0.81 7.76 -0.02
C LYS A 12 1.36 7.94 1.39
N ALA A 13 0.62 8.63 2.27
CA ALA A 13 0.98 8.75 3.68
C ALA A 13 1.02 7.40 4.40
N LEU A 14 0.08 6.50 4.07
CA LEU A 14 0.14 5.12 4.54
C LEU A 14 1.39 4.41 4.02
N MET A 15 1.70 4.48 2.72
CA MET A 15 2.90 3.83 2.16
C MET A 15 4.19 4.30 2.82
N VAL A 16 4.32 5.60 3.12
CA VAL A 16 5.43 6.13 3.92
C VAL A 16 5.49 5.46 5.28
N THR A 17 4.36 5.39 5.99
CA THR A 17 4.26 4.75 7.31
C THR A 17 4.63 3.26 7.24
N LEU A 18 4.14 2.55 6.21
CA LEU A 18 4.43 1.13 6.04
C LEU A 18 5.91 0.90 5.73
N SER A 19 6.51 1.74 4.88
CA SER A 19 7.92 1.66 4.51
C SER A 19 8.89 1.86 5.69
N GLN A 20 8.45 2.57 6.74
CA GLN A 20 9.24 2.79 7.97
C GLN A 20 9.09 1.65 8.98
N LYS A 21 7.97 0.92 8.94
CA LYS A 21 7.64 -0.17 9.86
C LYS A 21 8.07 -1.54 9.34
N VAL A 22 8.10 -1.71 8.01
CA VAL A 22 8.45 -2.98 7.38
C VAL A 22 9.95 -3.28 7.58
N GLU A 23 10.25 -4.50 8.01
CA GLU A 23 11.63 -4.94 8.18
C GLU A 23 12.35 -5.06 6.83
N LYS A 24 13.66 -4.77 6.80
CA LYS A 24 14.48 -4.90 5.59
C LYS A 24 14.55 -6.33 5.03
N SER A 25 14.31 -7.32 5.88
CA SER A 25 14.23 -8.74 5.53
C SER A 25 12.93 -9.10 4.82
N ASN A 26 11.90 -8.24 4.88
CA ASN A 26 10.61 -8.49 4.26
C ASN A 26 10.74 -8.39 2.73
N LYS A 27 10.19 -9.37 2.01
CA LYS A 27 10.25 -9.42 0.55
C LYS A 27 9.62 -8.21 -0.16
N TYR A 28 8.69 -7.51 0.49
CA TYR A 28 8.02 -6.31 -0.04
C TYR A 28 8.66 -4.99 0.42
N TYR A 29 9.78 -5.04 1.15
CA TYR A 29 10.44 -3.83 1.67
C TYR A 29 10.70 -2.79 0.56
N ASN A 30 11.24 -3.24 -0.57
CA ASN A 30 11.55 -2.36 -1.70
C ASN A 30 10.29 -1.76 -2.34
N ASP A 31 9.22 -2.56 -2.46
CA ASP A 31 7.96 -2.08 -3.01
C ASP A 31 7.34 -0.99 -2.13
N PHE A 32 7.32 -1.17 -0.80
CA PHE A 32 6.84 -0.14 0.11
C PHE A 32 7.66 1.17 0.03
N ILE A 33 8.98 1.06 -0.10
CA ILE A 33 9.87 2.24 -0.29
C ILE A 33 9.60 2.91 -1.64
N TRP A 34 9.35 2.12 -2.68
CA TRP A 34 9.06 2.64 -4.00
C TRP A 34 7.71 3.38 -4.02
N PHE A 35 6.64 2.75 -3.53
CA PHE A 35 5.30 3.36 -3.46
C PHE A 35 5.22 4.59 -2.54
N SER A 36 6.12 4.70 -1.54
CA SER A 36 6.18 5.86 -0.65
C SER A 36 6.89 7.07 -1.27
N SER A 37 7.84 6.84 -2.17
CA SER A 37 8.71 7.88 -2.74
C SER A 37 8.29 8.34 -4.14
N ILE A 38 7.62 7.48 -4.90
CA ILE A 38 7.29 7.76 -6.29
C ILE A 38 6.27 8.91 -6.44
N ASN A 39 6.55 9.77 -7.42
CA ASN A 39 5.64 10.79 -7.91
C ASN A 39 5.16 10.36 -9.29
N TYR A 40 4.01 9.69 -9.35
CA TYR A 40 3.43 9.31 -10.64
C TYR A 40 2.95 10.53 -11.41
N THR A 41 2.98 10.42 -12.73
CA THR A 41 2.57 11.48 -13.64
C THR A 41 1.05 11.64 -13.65
N THR A 42 0.30 10.55 -13.40
CA THR A 42 -1.16 10.59 -13.21
C THR A 42 -1.63 9.81 -11.98
N ASN A 43 -2.76 10.24 -11.42
CA ASN A 43 -3.41 9.56 -10.29
C ASN A 43 -3.90 8.15 -10.66
N SER A 44 -4.33 7.94 -11.91
CA SER A 44 -4.80 6.65 -12.41
C SER A 44 -3.69 5.60 -12.47
N GLU A 45 -2.48 5.99 -12.87
CA GLU A 45 -1.32 5.08 -12.88
C GLU A 45 -0.96 4.64 -11.46
N TYR A 46 -0.86 5.60 -10.52
CA TYR A 46 -0.59 5.27 -9.11
C TYR A 46 -1.64 4.30 -8.57
N HIS A 47 -2.92 4.59 -8.82
CA HIS A 47 -4.04 3.76 -8.33
C HIS A 47 -4.00 2.34 -8.91
N GLY A 48 -3.70 2.20 -10.20
CA GLY A 48 -3.61 0.88 -10.84
C GLY A 48 -2.49 0.03 -10.26
N GLU A 49 -1.28 0.59 -10.19
CA GLU A 49 -0.10 -0.13 -9.68
C GLU A 49 -0.24 -0.51 -8.21
N ILE A 50 -0.72 0.41 -7.37
CA ILE A 50 -0.87 0.11 -5.94
C ILE A 50 -1.96 -0.95 -5.70
N LYS A 51 -3.02 -0.96 -6.51
CA LYS A 51 -4.04 -2.00 -6.45
C LYS A 51 -3.46 -3.37 -6.75
N LEU A 52 -2.71 -3.50 -7.85
CA LEU A 52 -2.06 -4.75 -8.22
C LEU A 52 -1.10 -5.25 -7.13
N PHE A 53 -0.31 -4.35 -6.56
CA PHE A 53 0.59 -4.67 -5.46
C PHE A 53 -0.16 -5.19 -4.23
N ILE A 54 -1.20 -4.48 -3.77
CA ILE A 54 -1.99 -4.87 -2.60
C ILE A 54 -2.71 -6.20 -2.82
N GLU A 55 -3.29 -6.41 -4.00
CA GLU A 55 -3.92 -7.68 -4.39
C GLU A 55 -2.91 -8.83 -4.40
N SER A 56 -1.69 -8.60 -4.89
CA SER A 56 -0.64 -9.62 -4.91
C SER A 56 -0.26 -10.09 -3.50
N MET A 57 -0.20 -9.17 -2.52
CA MET A 57 0.09 -9.52 -1.12
C MET A 57 -1.04 -10.34 -0.49
N ILE A 58 -2.30 -9.97 -0.75
CA ILE A 58 -3.46 -10.67 -0.22
C ILE A 58 -3.58 -12.07 -0.83
N ASN A 59 -3.40 -12.20 -2.15
CA ASN A 59 -3.54 -13.48 -2.85
C ASN A 59 -2.46 -14.50 -2.48
N GLN A 60 -1.29 -14.03 -2.05
CA GLN A 60 -0.19 -14.89 -1.59
C GLN A 60 -0.31 -15.25 -0.09
N ASP A 61 -1.33 -14.75 0.63
CA ASP A 61 -1.43 -14.76 2.10
C ASP A 61 -0.17 -14.22 2.81
N ASP A 62 0.63 -13.46 2.07
CA ASP A 62 1.89 -12.88 2.53
C ASP A 62 1.61 -11.49 3.08
N ILE A 63 0.68 -11.41 4.02
CA ILE A 63 0.28 -10.13 4.59
C ILE A 63 1.29 -9.75 5.69
N PRO A 64 1.92 -8.57 5.62
CA PRO A 64 2.83 -8.11 6.66
C PRO A 64 2.15 -8.06 8.04
N THR A 65 2.94 -7.80 9.08
CA THR A 65 2.44 -7.48 10.43
C THR A 65 1.39 -6.35 10.46
N MET A 66 1.27 -5.57 9.39
CA MET A 66 0.27 -4.51 9.16
C MET A 66 -0.96 -4.99 8.37
N LYS A 67 -1.52 -6.13 8.78
CA LYS A 67 -2.63 -6.81 8.09
C LYS A 67 -3.88 -5.95 7.97
N GLN A 68 -4.23 -5.19 9.00
CA GLN A 68 -5.45 -4.38 8.98
C GLN A 68 -5.34 -3.21 8.00
N GLU A 69 -4.22 -2.50 8.00
CA GLU A 69 -4.01 -1.34 7.12
C GLU A 69 -4.03 -1.75 5.64
N VAL A 70 -3.41 -2.89 5.31
CA VAL A 70 -3.42 -3.44 3.94
C VAL A 70 -4.84 -3.83 3.51
N PHE A 71 -5.64 -4.44 4.40
CA PHE A 71 -7.02 -4.78 4.10
C PHE A 71 -7.94 -3.57 3.95
N ASP A 72 -7.79 -2.56 4.81
CA ASP A 72 -8.58 -1.33 4.72
C ASP A 72 -8.28 -0.61 3.40
N LEU A 73 -7.00 -0.56 2.99
CA LEU A 73 -6.59 -0.03 1.70
C LEU A 73 -7.15 -0.84 0.52
N HIS A 74 -7.08 -2.17 0.58
CA HIS A 74 -7.65 -3.03 -0.46
C HIS A 74 -9.15 -2.79 -0.67
N LYS A 75 -9.90 -2.64 0.43
CA LYS A 75 -11.33 -2.30 0.35
C LYS A 75 -11.56 -0.96 -0.33
N TRP A 76 -10.75 0.04 -0.01
CA TRP A 76 -10.87 1.37 -0.60
C TRP A 76 -10.57 1.38 -2.11
N LEU A 77 -9.51 0.68 -2.54
CA LEU A 77 -9.10 0.55 -3.96
C LEU A 77 -10.11 -0.20 -4.85
N ASN A 78 -11.11 -0.85 -4.23
CA ASN A 78 -12.16 -1.63 -4.89
C ASN A 78 -13.56 -1.03 -4.73
N ARG A 79 -13.68 0.19 -4.20
CA ARG A 79 -14.93 0.96 -4.21
C ARG A 79 -15.17 1.59 -5.57
#